data_AF-A0A967F485-F1
#
_entry.id   AF-A0A967F485-F1
#
_cell.length_a   1.000
_cell.length_b   1.000
_cell.length_c   1.000
_cell.angle_alpha   90.00
_cell.angle_beta   90.00
_cell.angle_gamma   90.00
#
_symmetry.space_group_name_H-M   'P 1'
#
loop_
_entity.id
_entity.type
_entity.pdbx_description
1 polymer ?
#
loop_
_entity_poly.entity_id
_entity_poly.type
_entity_poly.pdbx_seq_one_letter_code
_entity_poly.pdbx_strand_id
1 'polypeptide(L)' 'GMGVRINTIMQTAFFALSGVLPRDEAIAAIKEAIEKTYGKRGEAVVQKNYAAVDQTVANLFRVEVMDAVT' A
#
# COMPACT_ATOMS: atom_id res chain seq x y z
N GLY A 1 -6.61 13.40 -1.13
CA GLY A 1 -5.51 12.45 -0.83
C GLY A 1 -5.28 12.32 0.67
N MET A 2 -4.24 11.58 1.08
CA MET A 2 -3.90 11.33 2.49
C MET A 2 -2.95 12.38 3.12
N GLY A 3 -2.67 13.48 2.41
CA GLY A 3 -1.69 14.48 2.85
C GLY A 3 -0.28 13.89 2.88
N VAL A 4 0.46 14.12 3.98
CA VAL A 4 1.83 13.62 4.19
C VAL A 4 1.90 12.19 4.75
N ARG A 5 0.77 11.51 4.90
CA ARG A 5 0.74 10.15 5.47
C ARG A 5 1.15 9.13 4.43
N ILE A 6 2.27 8.44 4.67
CA ILE A 6 2.82 7.42 3.77
C ILE A 6 2.70 5.99 4.30
N ASN A 7 2.21 5.81 5.53
CA ASN A 7 2.20 4.52 6.22
C ASN A 7 1.49 3.41 5.42
N THR A 8 0.28 3.67 4.92
CA THR A 8 -0.48 2.69 4.12
C THR A 8 0.22 2.35 2.81
N ILE A 9 0.88 3.34 2.19
CA ILE A 9 1.66 3.15 0.96
C ILE A 9 2.86 2.24 1.24
N MET A 10 3.67 2.57 2.25
CA MET A 10 4.87 1.81 2.60
C MET A 10 4.55 0.40 3.09
N GLN A 11 3.47 0.22 3.86
CA GLN A 11 3.01 -1.10 4.29
C GLN A 11 2.58 -1.97 3.11
N THR A 12 1.83 -1.39 2.16
CA THR A 12 1.41 -2.10 0.94
C THR A 12 2.63 -2.51 0.11
N ALA A 13 3.59 -1.60 -0.08
CA ALA A 13 4.82 -1.91 -0.81
C ALA A 13 5.64 -3.01 -0.12
N PHE A 14 5.76 -2.97 1.21
CA PHE A 14 6.46 -4.00 1.97
C PHE A 14 5.87 -5.39 1.73
N PHE A 15 4.56 -5.57 1.92
CA PHE A 15 3.95 -6.89 1.74
C PHE A 15 3.88 -7.33 0.28
N ALA A 16 3.77 -6.40 -0.66
CA ALA A 16 3.81 -6.71 -2.08
C ALA A 16 5.19 -7.24 -2.54
N LEU A 17 6.27 -6.86 -1.86
CA LEU A 17 7.65 -7.21 -2.24
C LEU A 17 8.31 -8.26 -1.35
N SER A 18 7.92 -8.36 -0.08
CA SER A 18 8.63 -9.19 0.90
C SER A 18 8.50 -10.69 0.67
N GLY A 19 7.45 -11.14 -0.04
CA GLY A 19 7.16 -12.55 -0.26
C GLY A 19 6.72 -13.30 1.01
N VAL A 20 6.45 -12.61 2.12
CA VAL A 20 6.03 -13.24 3.39
C VAL A 20 4.62 -13.85 3.31
N LEU A 21 3.80 -13.33 2.40
CA LEU A 21 2.43 -13.74 2.11
C LEU A 21 2.19 -13.65 0.59
N PRO A 22 1.25 -14.44 0.03
CA PRO A 22 0.76 -14.22 -1.32
C PRO A 22 0.23 -12.79 -1.47
N ARG A 23 0.55 -12.15 -2.60
CA ARG A 23 0.23 -10.73 -2.83
C ARG A 23 -1.25 -10.40 -2.64
N ASP A 24 -2.14 -11.24 -3.16
CA ASP A 24 -3.58 -11.00 -3.09
C ASP A 24 -4.11 -11.13 -1.65
N GLU A 25 -3.61 -12.11 -0.90
CA GLU A 25 -3.93 -12.28 0.53
C GLU A 25 -3.43 -11.09 1.36
N ALA A 26 -2.22 -10.61 1.08
CA ALA A 26 -1.67 -9.44 1.72
C ALA A 26 -2.51 -8.18 1.46
N ILE A 27 -2.91 -7.94 0.21
CA ILE A 27 -3.75 -6.78 -0.15
C ILE A 27 -5.11 -6.87 0.54
N ALA A 28 -5.73 -8.04 0.56
CA ALA A 28 -7.01 -8.27 1.23
C ALA A 28 -6.90 -7.99 2.75
N ALA A 29 -5.88 -8.56 3.41
CA ALA A 29 -5.65 -8.37 4.84
C ALA A 29 -5.36 -6.90 5.20
N ILE A 30 -4.64 -6.16 4.35
CA ILE A 30 -4.40 -4.72 4.55
C ILE A 30 -5.73 -3.95 4.46
N LYS A 31 -6.59 -4.25 3.47
CA LYS A 31 -7.90 -3.58 3.33
C LYS A 31 -8.83 -3.90 4.51
N GLU A 32 -8.84 -5.13 4.99
CA GLU A 32 -9.58 -5.50 6.20
C GLU A 32 -9.07 -4.74 7.44
N ALA A 33 -7.75 -4.69 7.63
CA ALA A 33 -7.14 -3.96 8.74
C ALA A 33 -7.45 -2.45 8.71
N ILE A 34 -7.49 -1.85 7.51
CA ILE A 34 -7.89 -0.46 7.30
C ILE A 34 -9.34 -0.24 7.75
N GLU A 35 -10.27 -1.10 7.33
CA GLU A 35 -11.68 -1.00 7.71
C GLU A 35 -11.86 -1.10 9.22
N LYS A 36 -11.21 -2.10 9.85
CA LYS A 36 -11.24 -2.30 11.31
C LYS A 36 -10.68 -1.10 12.08
N THR A 37 -9.61 -0.49 11.56
CA THR A 37 -8.92 0.61 12.23
C THR A 37 -9.62 1.96 12.03
N TYR A 38 -10.15 2.20 10.83
CA TYR A 38 -10.64 3.52 10.42
C TYR A 38 -12.15 3.58 10.15
N GLY A 39 -12.88 2.48 10.19
CA GLY A 39 -14.33 2.45 9.96
C GLY A 39 -15.09 3.40 10.90
N LYS A 40 -14.66 3.51 12.17
CA LYS A 40 -15.22 4.48 13.13
C LYS A 40 -14.93 5.94 12.80
N ARG A 41 -13.92 6.22 11.96
CA ARG A 41 -13.54 7.58 11.52
C ARG A 41 -14.26 8.01 10.24
N GLY A 42 -15.13 7.16 9.71
CA GLY A 42 -15.98 7.43 8.56
C GLY A 42 -15.48 6.83 7.27
N GLU A 43 -16.43 6.51 6.39
CA GLU A 43 -16.22 5.83 5.12
C GLU A 43 -15.22 6.56 4.21
N ALA A 44 -15.26 7.90 4.20
CA ALA A 44 -14.34 8.70 3.39
C ALA A 44 -12.87 8.50 3.78
N VAL A 45 -12.56 8.14 5.03
CA VAL A 45 -11.19 7.84 5.46
C VAL A 45 -10.78 6.43 5.02
N VAL A 46 -11.68 5.46 5.12
CA VAL A 46 -11.45 4.08 4.65
C VAL A 46 -11.18 4.08 3.14
N GLN A 47 -12.04 4.72 2.35
CA GLN A 47 -11.91 4.80 0.90
C GLN A 47 -10.61 5.50 0.45
N LYS A 48 -10.17 6.54 1.17
CA LYS A 48 -8.86 7.18 0.90
C LYS A 48 -7.69 6.22 1.11
N ASN A 49 -7.75 5.36 2.12
CA ASN A 49 -6.71 4.37 2.37
C ASN A 49 -6.78 3.23 1.35
N TYR A 50 -7.97 2.78 0.95
CA TYR A 50 -8.12 1.80 -0.12
C TYR A 50 -7.54 2.29 -1.43
N ALA A 51 -7.85 3.53 -1.81
CA ALA A 51 -7.26 4.15 -2.99
C ALA A 51 -5.73 4.23 -2.89
N ALA A 52 -5.16 4.47 -1.70
CA ALA A 52 -3.71 4.47 -1.51
C ALA A 52 -3.10 3.07 -1.69
N VAL A 53 -3.76 2.00 -1.20
CA VAL A 53 -3.34 0.61 -1.43
C VAL A 53 -3.32 0.30 -2.93
N ASP A 54 -4.44 0.58 -3.62
CA ASP A 54 -4.60 0.26 -5.04
C ASP A 54 -3.60 1.04 -5.91
N GLN A 55 -3.42 2.34 -5.63
CA GLN A 55 -2.42 3.15 -6.33
C GLN A 55 -0.98 2.70 -6.06
N THR A 56 -0.68 2.24 -4.85
CA THR A 56 0.65 1.69 -4.55
C THR A 56 0.91 0.47 -5.42
N VAL A 57 -0.01 -0.49 -5.43
CA VAL A 57 0.11 -1.74 -6.22
C VAL A 57 0.27 -1.44 -7.72
N ALA A 58 -0.46 -0.46 -8.24
CA ALA A 58 -0.40 -0.07 -9.65
C ALA A 58 0.90 0.68 -10.04
N ASN A 59 1.52 1.40 -9.09
CA ASN A 59 2.72 2.21 -9.34
C ASN A 59 3.98 1.63 -8.69
N LEU A 60 3.93 0.38 -8.22
CA LEU A 60 5.10 -0.31 -7.67
C LEU A 60 5.82 -1.05 -8.79
N PHE A 61 6.92 -0.47 -9.27
CA PHE A 61 7.75 -1.05 -10.31
C PHE A 61 9.22 -1.07 -9.90
N ARG A 62 9.94 -2.08 -10.39
CA ARG A 62 11.38 -2.18 -10.23
C ARG A 62 12.03 -1.11 -11.10
N VAL A 63 12.91 -0.31 -10.49
CA VAL A 63 13.79 0.61 -11.21
C VAL A 63 15.13 -0.08 -11.40
N GLU A 64 15.57 -0.20 -12.65
CA GLU A 64 16.92 -0.66 -12.97
C GLU A 64 17.90 0.50 -12.78
N VAL A 65 18.95 0.26 -12.02
CA VAL A 65 20.03 1.23 -11.78
C VAL A 65 21.27 0.76 -12.53
N MET A 66 22.00 1.70 -13.12
CA MET A 66 23.25 1.40 -13.85
C MET A 66 24.36 1.08 -12.85
N ASP A 67 25.12 0.01 -13.09
CA ASP A 67 26.20 -0.44 -12.20
C ASP A 67 27.44 0.48 -12.21
N ALA A 68 27.57 1.35 -13.23
CA ALA A 68 28.70 2.25 -13.38
C ALA A 68 28.23 3.68 -13.70
N VAL A 69 28.77 4.64 -12.95
CA VAL A 69 28.68 6.07 -13.27
C VAL A 69 29.83 6.37 -14.24
N THR A 70 29.52 6.64 -15.51
CA THR A 70 30.45 7.29 -16.45
C THR A 70 30.55 8.78 -16.19
#